data_AF-A0A953S8G6-F1
#
_entry.id   AF-A0A953S8G6-F1
#
_cell.length_a   1.000
_cell.length_b   1.000
_cell.length_c   1.000
_cell.angle_alpha   90.00
_cell.angle_beta   90.00
_cell.angle_gamma   90.00
#
_symmetry.space_group_name_H-M   'P 1'
#
loop_
_entity.id
_entity.type
_entity.pdbx_description
1 polymer ?
#
loop_
_entity_poly.entity_id
_entity_poly.type
_entity_poly.pdbx_seq_one_letter_code
_entity_poly.pdbx_strand_id
1 'polypeptide(L)'
;MLENVFVADELKSLARRKSRDEEFHTARKQEIPNLLTEGWNLQRENKTGARLSRPKRRDVLLEDRVWSLLYTLGFNHLSGEGGAFLHLDPKKNNGPKNQIDVVGLDPEVAIAIECKSASAPRRDPKFQESLAKHGLIRERFANAANAQFPLPHKRVAVLAIFTWDLLLSENDLQRAEEQKIALLNENDLAYYEQLAAHLGPAAKYQLFADLLPGKQIHGLRLAFPAIETKMGKHTCFSFSMTPEYLLKIAYVSHRAKGKARDVDTYQRMIKKGRLKRIREYIRENGIFPTNIVVSFEGRRSVRFEKREQQGGAEGARYGTLHLRAC
;
A
#
# COMPACT_ATOMS: atom_id res chain seq x y z
N MET A 1 -5.50 -21.84 -2.53
CA MET A 1 -4.63 -21.46 -3.66
C MET A 1 -5.10 -20.11 -4.18
N LEU A 2 -4.18 -19.28 -4.62
CA LEU A 2 -4.34 -17.98 -5.23
C LEU A 2 -3.85 -18.08 -6.67
N GLU A 3 -4.72 -17.73 -7.61
CA GLU A 3 -4.46 -17.77 -9.06
C GLU A 3 -4.42 -16.37 -9.64
N ASN A 4 -3.87 -16.27 -10.86
CA ASN A 4 -3.73 -15.03 -11.60
C ASN A 4 -2.92 -13.98 -10.83
N VAL A 5 -1.80 -14.39 -10.23
CA VAL A 5 -0.84 -13.52 -9.53
C VAL A 5 0.55 -13.80 -10.10
N PHE A 6 1.21 -12.75 -10.58
CA PHE A 6 2.47 -12.84 -11.32
C PHE A 6 3.54 -11.96 -10.71
N VAL A 7 4.80 -12.22 -11.05
CA VAL A 7 5.93 -11.34 -10.71
C VAL A 7 5.73 -10.00 -11.41
N ALA A 8 5.93 -8.89 -10.70
CA ALA A 8 5.64 -7.55 -11.23
C ALA A 8 6.36 -7.24 -12.56
N ASP A 9 7.57 -7.76 -12.76
CA ASP A 9 8.34 -7.57 -13.99
C ASP A 9 7.65 -8.12 -15.25
N GLU A 10 6.82 -9.15 -15.12
CA GLU A 10 6.04 -9.75 -16.21
C GLU A 10 4.83 -8.88 -16.59
N LEU A 11 4.44 -7.96 -15.72
CA LEU A 11 3.22 -7.17 -15.83
C LEU A 11 3.46 -5.77 -16.43
N LYS A 12 4.65 -5.49 -17.00
CA LYS A 12 4.99 -4.20 -17.62
C LYS A 12 3.99 -3.76 -18.70
N SER A 13 3.52 -4.70 -19.52
CA SER A 13 2.50 -4.41 -20.55
C SER A 13 1.15 -4.07 -19.92
N LEU A 14 0.73 -4.85 -18.90
CA LEU A 14 -0.49 -4.58 -18.16
C LEU A 14 -0.44 -3.22 -17.46
N ALA A 15 0.68 -2.90 -16.80
CA ALA A 15 0.90 -1.62 -16.15
C ALA A 15 0.74 -0.43 -17.11
N ARG A 16 1.31 -0.52 -18.32
CA ARG A 16 1.15 0.51 -19.36
C ARG A 16 -0.28 0.67 -19.86
N ARG A 17 -1.10 -0.39 -19.82
CA ARG A 17 -2.52 -0.34 -20.19
C ARG A 17 -3.37 0.23 -19.05
N LYS A 18 -3.14 -0.21 -17.82
CA LYS A 18 -3.86 0.23 -16.62
C LYS A 18 -3.57 1.70 -16.28
N SER A 19 -2.36 2.20 -16.56
CA SER A 19 -1.99 3.60 -16.30
C SER A 19 -2.66 4.65 -17.20
N ARG A 20 -3.58 4.25 -18.10
CA ARG A 20 -4.29 5.16 -18.99
C ARG A 20 -5.72 5.30 -18.52
N ASP A 21 -6.28 6.51 -18.58
CA ASP A 21 -7.67 6.75 -18.18
C ASP A 21 -8.66 6.33 -19.28
N GLU A 22 -8.16 6.12 -20.49
CA GLU A 22 -8.91 5.66 -21.65
C GLU A 22 -8.64 4.19 -21.98
N GLU A 23 -9.67 3.52 -22.51
CA GLU A 23 -9.53 2.25 -23.21
C GLU A 23 -9.42 2.48 -24.72
N PHE A 24 -8.76 1.55 -25.41
CA PHE A 24 -8.48 1.64 -26.84
C PHE A 24 -9.01 0.42 -27.55
N HIS A 25 -9.62 0.64 -28.71
CA HIS A 25 -10.10 -0.43 -29.58
C HIS A 25 -9.66 -0.14 -31.02
N THR A 26 -9.24 -1.18 -31.75
CA THR A 26 -8.88 -1.07 -33.17
C THR A 26 -9.96 -1.76 -33.98
N ALA A 27 -10.69 -0.98 -34.77
CA ALA A 27 -11.86 -1.45 -35.52
C ALA A 27 -11.63 -1.34 -37.03
N ARG A 28 -12.31 -2.20 -37.79
CA ARG A 28 -12.38 -2.11 -39.26
C ARG A 28 -13.33 -0.98 -39.67
N LYS A 29 -13.16 -0.44 -40.88
CA LYS A 29 -13.96 0.71 -41.37
C LYS A 29 -15.48 0.55 -41.22
N GLN A 30 -15.98 -0.67 -41.37
CA GLN A 30 -17.41 -1.01 -41.28
C GLN A 30 -17.97 -0.92 -39.85
N GLU A 31 -17.12 -1.12 -38.85
CA GLU A 31 -17.51 -1.14 -37.42
C GLU A 31 -17.48 0.27 -36.81
N ILE A 32 -16.74 1.20 -37.42
CA ILE A 32 -16.52 2.56 -36.90
C ILE A 32 -17.85 3.29 -36.66
N PRO A 33 -18.84 3.34 -37.58
CA PRO A 33 -20.07 4.09 -37.36
C PRO A 33 -20.81 3.65 -36.08
N ASN A 34 -20.92 2.34 -35.85
CA ASN A 34 -21.57 1.80 -34.66
C ASN A 34 -20.79 2.15 -33.39
N LEU A 35 -19.47 1.99 -33.40
CA LEU A 35 -18.64 2.32 -32.23
C LEU A 35 -18.70 3.80 -31.86
N LEU A 36 -18.79 4.71 -32.84
CA LEU A 36 -18.99 6.14 -32.57
C LEU A 36 -20.32 6.39 -31.84
N THR A 37 -21.39 5.64 -32.16
CA THR A 37 -22.66 5.73 -31.42
C THR A 37 -22.59 5.17 -30.00
N GLU A 38 -21.66 4.24 -29.74
CA GLU A 38 -21.38 3.68 -28.41
C GLU A 38 -20.42 4.54 -27.56
N GLY A 39 -20.13 5.77 -28.02
CA GLY A 39 -19.29 6.74 -27.30
C GLY A 39 -17.79 6.57 -27.50
N TRP A 40 -17.36 5.80 -28.52
CA TRP A 40 -15.96 5.79 -28.94
C TRP A 40 -15.61 7.03 -29.75
N ASN A 41 -14.39 7.53 -29.57
CA ASN A 41 -13.84 8.66 -30.31
C ASN A 41 -12.73 8.21 -31.24
N LEU A 42 -12.71 8.74 -32.46
CA LEU A 42 -11.66 8.45 -33.43
C LEU A 42 -10.33 9.06 -32.95
N GLN A 43 -9.31 8.21 -32.73
CA GLN A 43 -7.99 8.67 -32.32
C GLN A 43 -7.03 8.76 -33.51
N ARG A 44 -7.01 7.72 -34.35
CA ARG A 44 -6.10 7.62 -35.50
C ARG A 44 -6.67 6.72 -36.58
N GLU A 45 -6.64 7.20 -37.81
CA GLU A 45 -6.97 6.38 -38.98
C GLU A 45 -5.79 5.53 -39.43
N ASN A 46 -6.09 4.30 -39.84
CA ASN A 46 -5.16 3.35 -40.43
C ASN A 46 -5.65 2.97 -41.83
N LYS A 47 -4.79 2.35 -42.66
CA LYS A 47 -5.15 1.98 -44.04
C LYS A 47 -6.46 1.16 -44.13
N THR A 48 -6.68 0.24 -43.18
CA THR A 48 -7.80 -0.71 -43.18
C THR A 48 -8.86 -0.46 -42.11
N GLY A 49 -8.74 0.61 -41.31
CA GLY A 49 -9.62 0.83 -40.17
C GLY A 49 -9.19 2.05 -39.35
N ALA A 50 -9.50 2.04 -38.07
CA ALA A 50 -9.08 3.11 -37.16
C ALA A 50 -8.84 2.60 -35.75
N ARG A 51 -8.00 3.33 -35.01
CA ARG A 51 -7.88 3.23 -33.57
C ARG A 51 -8.82 4.25 -32.94
N LEU A 52 -9.65 3.76 -32.03
CA LEU A 52 -10.60 4.54 -31.25
C LEU A 52 -10.23 4.53 -29.77
N SER A 53 -10.66 5.55 -29.03
CA SER A 53 -10.56 5.61 -27.57
C SER A 53 -11.87 6.07 -26.93
N ARG A 54 -12.10 5.66 -25.68
CA ARG A 54 -13.12 6.26 -24.83
C ARG A 54 -12.67 6.23 -23.37
N PRO A 55 -13.22 7.08 -22.51
CA PRO A 55 -12.96 7.00 -21.07
C PRO A 55 -13.33 5.62 -20.52
N LYS A 56 -12.47 5.07 -19.65
CA LYS A 56 -12.80 3.84 -18.94
C LYS A 56 -14.05 4.04 -18.08
N ARG A 57 -14.85 2.99 -17.97
CA ARG A 57 -15.90 2.93 -16.95
C ARG A 57 -15.28 3.12 -15.57
N ARG A 58 -16.01 3.78 -14.67
CA ARG A 58 -15.47 4.20 -13.37
C ARG A 58 -15.00 3.05 -12.48
N ASP A 59 -15.70 1.92 -12.51
CA ASP A 59 -15.30 0.71 -11.79
C ASP A 59 -13.95 0.19 -12.29
N VAL A 60 -13.81 0.06 -13.61
CA VAL A 60 -12.55 -0.35 -14.26
C VAL A 60 -11.42 0.64 -13.97
N LEU A 61 -11.71 1.95 -14.02
CA LEU A 61 -10.71 2.99 -13.76
C LEU A 61 -10.23 2.96 -12.30
N LEU A 62 -11.12 2.73 -11.34
CA LEU A 62 -10.76 2.61 -9.93
C LEU A 62 -9.82 1.43 -9.71
N GLU A 63 -10.18 0.25 -10.22
CA GLU A 63 -9.33 -0.95 -10.14
C GLU A 63 -7.97 -0.73 -10.79
N ASP A 64 -7.95 -0.11 -11.97
CA ASP A 64 -6.72 0.18 -12.70
C ASP A 64 -5.80 1.14 -11.95
N ARG A 65 -6.35 2.17 -11.32
CA ARG A 65 -5.60 3.14 -10.50
C ARG A 65 -5.04 2.49 -9.25
N VAL A 66 -5.85 1.73 -8.51
CA VAL A 66 -5.42 1.00 -7.31
C VAL A 66 -4.32 -0.02 -7.66
N TRP A 67 -4.51 -0.79 -8.74
CA TRP A 67 -3.51 -1.73 -9.22
C TRP A 67 -2.21 -1.01 -9.62
N SER A 68 -2.32 0.11 -10.35
CA SER A 68 -1.17 0.90 -10.79
C SER A 68 -0.42 1.54 -9.63
N LEU A 69 -1.13 1.92 -8.56
CA LEU A 69 -0.52 2.35 -7.31
C LEU A 69 0.36 1.24 -6.74
N LEU A 70 -0.16 0.03 -6.52
CA LEU A 70 0.64 -1.07 -5.97
C LEU A 70 1.85 -1.43 -6.86
N TYR A 71 1.68 -1.37 -8.18
CA TYR A 71 2.80 -1.54 -9.12
C TYR A 71 3.88 -0.46 -8.94
N THR A 72 3.48 0.81 -8.84
CA THR A 72 4.40 1.95 -8.62
C THR A 72 5.09 1.88 -7.26
N LEU A 73 4.38 1.37 -6.24
CA LEU A 73 4.89 1.11 -4.90
C LEU A 73 5.90 -0.05 -4.86
N GLY A 74 6.07 -0.80 -5.95
CA GLY A 74 7.09 -1.85 -6.06
C GLY A 74 6.73 -3.10 -5.27
N PHE A 75 5.46 -3.49 -5.26
CA PHE A 75 5.06 -4.83 -4.80
C PHE A 75 5.67 -5.90 -5.73
N ASN A 76 6.17 -6.99 -5.14
CA ASN A 76 6.92 -8.02 -5.88
C ASN A 76 6.00 -8.85 -6.79
N HIS A 77 4.77 -9.11 -6.34
CA HIS A 77 3.76 -9.82 -7.12
C HIS A 77 2.44 -9.09 -7.11
N LEU A 78 1.70 -9.15 -8.22
CA LEU A 78 0.42 -8.48 -8.39
C LEU A 78 -0.59 -9.38 -9.11
N SER A 79 -1.87 -9.11 -8.91
CA SER A 79 -2.94 -9.76 -9.70
C SER A 79 -2.79 -9.46 -11.20
N GLY A 80 -3.23 -10.39 -12.04
CA GLY A 80 -3.32 -10.23 -13.48
C GLY A 80 -4.52 -9.39 -13.92
N GLU A 81 -4.76 -9.39 -15.23
CA GLU A 81 -5.98 -8.80 -15.80
C GLU A 81 -7.22 -9.55 -15.27
N GLY A 82 -8.25 -8.80 -14.86
CA GLY A 82 -9.44 -9.36 -14.20
C GLY A 82 -9.30 -9.68 -12.71
N GLY A 83 -8.18 -9.33 -12.06
CA GLY A 83 -7.98 -9.57 -10.62
C GLY A 83 -7.47 -10.98 -10.30
N ALA A 84 -7.36 -11.33 -9.03
CA ALA A 84 -6.90 -12.64 -8.58
C ALA A 84 -8.07 -13.55 -8.16
N PHE A 85 -7.85 -14.86 -8.16
CA PHE A 85 -8.87 -15.82 -7.73
C PHE A 85 -8.38 -16.66 -6.54
N LEU A 86 -9.10 -16.57 -5.43
CA LEU A 86 -8.85 -17.34 -4.23
C LEU A 86 -9.77 -18.55 -4.17
N HIS A 87 -9.19 -19.74 -4.27
CA HIS A 87 -9.93 -21.01 -4.16
C HIS A 87 -10.55 -21.19 -2.79
N LEU A 88 -11.80 -21.65 -2.73
CA LEU A 88 -12.46 -21.92 -1.46
C LEU A 88 -11.96 -23.22 -0.81
N ASP A 89 -11.62 -24.23 -1.60
CA ASP A 89 -11.02 -25.49 -1.15
C ASP A 89 -9.66 -25.68 -1.85
N PRO A 90 -8.53 -25.54 -1.14
CA PRO A 90 -7.21 -25.69 -1.75
C PRO A 90 -6.91 -27.11 -2.25
N LYS A 91 -7.72 -28.13 -1.89
CA LYS A 91 -7.58 -29.50 -2.36
C LYS A 91 -8.34 -29.78 -3.66
N LYS A 92 -9.20 -28.87 -4.11
CA LYS A 92 -10.02 -29.03 -5.32
C LYS A 92 -9.68 -27.95 -6.35
N ASN A 93 -8.89 -28.30 -7.36
CA ASN A 93 -8.47 -27.36 -8.42
C ASN A 93 -9.63 -26.77 -9.25
N ASN A 94 -10.79 -27.44 -9.33
CA ASN A 94 -12.01 -26.94 -9.97
C ASN A 94 -13.11 -26.54 -8.97
N GLY A 95 -12.73 -26.27 -7.71
CA GLY A 95 -13.66 -25.79 -6.70
C GLY A 95 -14.12 -24.36 -6.94
N PRO A 96 -15.17 -23.90 -6.23
CA PRO A 96 -15.61 -22.52 -6.31
C PRO A 96 -14.49 -21.57 -5.84
N LYS A 97 -14.44 -20.37 -6.44
CA LYS A 97 -13.39 -19.37 -6.21
C LYS A 97 -14.03 -18.02 -5.86
N ASN A 98 -13.36 -17.25 -5.00
CA ASN A 98 -13.66 -15.84 -4.78
C ASN A 98 -12.71 -15.00 -5.63
N GLN A 99 -13.26 -14.14 -6.47
CA GLN A 99 -12.48 -13.11 -7.15
C GLN A 99 -12.10 -12.01 -6.15
N ILE A 100 -10.90 -11.45 -6.32
CA ILE A 100 -10.37 -10.30 -5.59
C ILE A 100 -9.87 -9.32 -6.64
N ASP A 101 -10.39 -8.10 -6.65
CA ASP A 101 -10.15 -7.13 -7.73
C ASP A 101 -8.65 -6.81 -7.89
N VAL A 102 -7.97 -6.54 -6.77
CA VAL A 102 -6.52 -6.28 -6.77
C VAL A 102 -5.84 -7.05 -5.65
N VAL A 103 -4.76 -7.76 -5.98
CA VAL A 103 -3.85 -8.37 -5.01
C VAL A 103 -2.45 -7.80 -5.20
N GLY A 104 -1.76 -7.53 -4.08
CA GLY A 104 -0.33 -7.24 -4.07
C GLY A 104 0.40 -8.03 -2.98
N LEU A 105 1.57 -8.59 -3.32
CA LEU A 105 2.46 -9.24 -2.37
C LEU A 105 3.81 -8.51 -2.29
N ASP A 106 4.09 -7.93 -1.13
CA ASP A 106 5.37 -7.36 -0.70
C ASP A 106 6.08 -8.36 0.24
N PRO A 107 7.40 -8.26 0.51
CA PRO A 107 8.04 -9.11 1.51
C PRO A 107 7.37 -9.09 2.88
N GLU A 108 6.86 -7.94 3.33
CA GLU A 108 6.29 -7.80 4.68
C GLU A 108 4.76 -7.95 4.70
N VAL A 109 4.09 -7.62 3.60
CA VAL A 109 2.63 -7.45 3.53
C VAL A 109 2.03 -8.21 2.35
N ALA A 110 0.92 -8.89 2.59
CA ALA A 110 0.02 -9.37 1.54
C ALA A 110 -1.28 -8.57 1.61
N ILE A 111 -1.65 -7.89 0.53
CA ILE A 111 -2.86 -7.06 0.47
C ILE A 111 -3.86 -7.63 -0.54
N ALA A 112 -5.12 -7.76 -0.12
CA ALA A 112 -6.26 -8.06 -0.96
C ALA A 112 -7.25 -6.89 -0.91
N ILE A 113 -7.59 -6.37 -2.09
CA ILE A 113 -8.36 -5.14 -2.24
C ILE A 113 -9.60 -5.42 -3.08
N GLU A 114 -10.73 -4.94 -2.58
CA GLU A 114 -11.97 -4.81 -3.34
C GLU A 114 -12.14 -3.34 -3.76
N CYS A 115 -12.69 -3.09 -4.95
CA CYS A 115 -12.97 -1.78 -5.47
C CYS A 115 -14.48 -1.61 -5.66
N LYS A 116 -15.05 -0.54 -5.10
CA LYS A 116 -16.48 -0.23 -5.24
C LYS A 116 -16.67 1.20 -5.71
N SER A 117 -17.43 1.39 -6.79
CA SER A 117 -17.69 2.74 -7.31
C SER A 117 -19.16 2.93 -7.69
N ALA A 118 -19.56 4.20 -7.82
CA ALA A 118 -20.84 4.59 -8.38
C ALA A 118 -20.65 5.68 -9.44
N SER A 119 -21.56 5.76 -10.42
CA SER A 119 -21.52 6.79 -11.48
C SER A 119 -21.77 8.21 -10.97
N ALA A 120 -22.32 8.35 -9.77
CA ALA A 120 -22.52 9.59 -9.04
C ALA A 120 -22.55 9.30 -7.52
N PRO A 121 -22.26 10.29 -6.66
CA PRO A 121 -22.29 10.14 -5.21
C PRO A 121 -23.59 9.49 -4.71
N ARG A 122 -23.50 8.29 -4.13
CA ARG A 122 -24.67 7.58 -3.57
C ARG A 122 -24.29 6.65 -2.44
N ARG A 123 -25.28 6.23 -1.65
CA ARG A 123 -25.14 5.06 -0.76
C ARG A 123 -25.26 3.78 -1.58
N ASP A 124 -24.53 2.73 -1.18
CA ASP A 124 -24.69 1.39 -1.72
C ASP A 124 -25.39 0.46 -0.71
N PRO A 125 -26.64 0.03 -0.96
CA PRO A 125 -27.37 -0.83 -0.03
C PRO A 125 -26.70 -2.20 0.18
N LYS A 126 -25.81 -2.62 -0.72
CA LYS A 126 -25.08 -3.90 -0.65
C LYS A 126 -23.66 -3.77 -0.12
N PHE A 127 -23.26 -2.58 0.34
CA PHE A 127 -21.89 -2.36 0.82
C PHE A 127 -21.54 -3.27 1.99
N GLN A 128 -22.46 -3.41 2.95
CA GLN A 128 -22.30 -4.28 4.12
C GLN A 128 -22.12 -5.75 3.76
N GLU A 129 -22.85 -6.25 2.77
CA GLU A 129 -22.69 -7.61 2.26
C GLU A 129 -21.31 -7.80 1.63
N SER A 130 -20.88 -6.84 0.81
CA SER A 130 -19.56 -6.85 0.18
C SER A 130 -18.43 -6.83 1.22
N LEU A 131 -18.57 -6.00 2.25
CA LEU A 131 -17.64 -5.88 3.36
C LEU A 131 -17.52 -7.20 4.13
N ALA A 132 -18.65 -7.80 4.51
CA ALA A 132 -18.66 -9.09 5.20
C ALA A 132 -18.03 -10.21 4.34
N LYS A 133 -18.38 -10.27 3.05
CA LYS A 133 -17.80 -11.23 2.11
C LYS A 133 -16.28 -11.10 2.01
N HIS A 134 -15.77 -9.87 1.95
CA HIS A 134 -14.32 -9.61 1.94
C HIS A 134 -13.68 -10.02 3.25
N GLY A 135 -14.27 -9.69 4.40
CA GLY A 135 -13.78 -10.09 5.71
C GLY A 135 -13.55 -11.61 5.85
N LEU A 136 -14.45 -12.42 5.29
CA LEU A 136 -14.38 -13.88 5.33
C LEU A 136 -13.17 -14.48 4.60
N ILE A 137 -12.55 -13.76 3.66
CA ILE A 137 -11.40 -14.32 2.91
C ILE A 137 -10.07 -14.20 3.66
N ARG A 138 -10.00 -13.44 4.77
CA ARG A 138 -8.74 -13.04 5.42
C ARG A 138 -7.78 -14.19 5.71
N GLU A 139 -8.24 -15.20 6.46
CA GLU A 139 -7.39 -16.31 6.88
C GLU A 139 -6.93 -17.13 5.67
N ARG A 140 -7.86 -17.40 4.75
CA ARG A 140 -7.57 -18.18 3.54
C ARG A 140 -6.61 -17.46 2.61
N PHE A 141 -6.76 -16.16 2.44
CA PHE A 141 -5.85 -15.32 1.68
C PHE A 141 -4.46 -15.32 2.31
N ALA A 142 -4.36 -15.13 3.63
CA ALA A 142 -3.09 -15.17 4.36
C ALA A 142 -2.38 -16.52 4.19
N ASN A 143 -3.11 -17.63 4.31
CA ASN A 143 -2.56 -18.97 4.14
C ASN A 143 -2.12 -19.23 2.69
N ALA A 144 -2.92 -18.84 1.71
CA ALA A 144 -2.57 -19.00 0.29
C ALA A 144 -1.33 -18.18 -0.09
N ALA A 145 -1.27 -16.91 0.30
CA ALA A 145 -0.12 -16.04 0.03
C ALA A 145 1.18 -16.59 0.65
N ASN A 146 1.14 -17.05 1.90
CA ASN A 146 2.34 -17.56 2.57
C ASN A 146 2.75 -18.96 2.07
N ALA A 147 1.80 -19.82 1.68
CA ALA A 147 2.11 -21.16 1.20
C ALA A 147 2.67 -21.16 -0.24
N GLN A 148 2.12 -20.33 -1.13
CA GLN A 148 2.53 -20.28 -2.53
C GLN A 148 3.73 -19.37 -2.80
N PHE A 149 3.93 -18.36 -1.97
CA PHE A 149 5.02 -17.39 -2.11
C PHE A 149 5.87 -17.37 -0.84
N PRO A 150 6.55 -18.48 -0.50
CA PRO A 150 7.22 -18.62 0.79
C PRO A 150 8.32 -17.58 1.00
N LEU A 151 8.44 -17.10 2.24
CA LEU A 151 9.49 -16.21 2.74
C LEU A 151 9.98 -16.74 4.09
N PRO A 152 11.15 -16.28 4.59
CA PRO A 152 11.64 -16.65 5.93
C PRO A 152 10.69 -16.28 7.08
N HIS A 153 9.74 -15.38 6.84
CA HIS A 153 8.73 -14.96 7.80
C HIS A 153 7.35 -14.88 7.13
N LYS A 154 6.28 -14.90 7.94
CA LYS A 154 4.91 -14.75 7.45
C LYS A 154 4.62 -13.27 7.16
N ARG A 155 4.01 -13.00 6.00
CA ARG A 155 3.46 -11.69 5.67
C ARG A 155 2.29 -11.35 6.57
N VAL A 156 2.12 -10.07 6.86
CA VAL A 156 0.90 -9.54 7.48
C VAL A 156 -0.19 -9.40 6.41
N ALA A 157 -1.33 -10.06 6.61
CA ALA A 157 -2.45 -9.97 5.67
C ALA A 157 -3.31 -8.73 5.94
N VAL A 158 -3.51 -7.92 4.90
CA VAL A 158 -4.34 -6.73 4.88
C VAL A 158 -5.51 -6.93 3.94
N LEU A 159 -6.70 -6.56 4.40
CA LEU A 159 -7.87 -6.43 3.56
C LEU A 159 -8.21 -4.96 3.48
N ALA A 160 -8.43 -4.45 2.28
CA ALA A 160 -8.87 -3.07 2.06
C ALA A 160 -10.04 -3.02 1.07
N ILE A 161 -10.84 -1.96 1.16
CA ILE A 161 -11.83 -1.60 0.15
C ILE A 161 -11.53 -0.17 -0.28
N PHE A 162 -11.30 0.02 -1.58
CA PHE A 162 -11.23 1.34 -2.18
C PHE A 162 -12.60 1.72 -2.73
N THR A 163 -13.06 2.93 -2.40
CA THR A 163 -14.34 3.45 -2.86
C THR A 163 -14.17 4.67 -3.75
N TRP A 164 -15.07 4.86 -4.71
CA TRP A 164 -15.19 6.10 -5.48
C TRP A 164 -16.67 6.50 -5.58
N ASP A 165 -17.01 7.68 -5.07
CA ASP A 165 -18.39 8.21 -5.07
C ASP A 165 -19.39 7.35 -4.29
N LEU A 166 -18.92 6.64 -3.25
CA LEU A 166 -19.77 5.97 -2.29
C LEU A 166 -19.84 6.73 -0.97
N LEU A 167 -21.06 7.03 -0.56
CA LEU A 167 -21.37 7.62 0.74
C LEU A 167 -21.51 6.49 1.77
N LEU A 168 -20.52 6.37 2.66
CA LEU A 168 -20.51 5.37 3.73
C LEU A 168 -21.21 5.90 4.98
N SER A 169 -22.01 5.06 5.63
CA SER A 169 -22.64 5.34 6.92
C SER A 169 -21.71 5.05 8.09
N GLU A 170 -22.03 5.56 9.28
CA GLU A 170 -21.28 5.24 10.50
C GLU A 170 -21.24 3.73 10.80
N ASN A 171 -22.31 3.00 10.47
CA ASN A 171 -22.36 1.54 10.58
C ASN A 171 -21.38 0.87 9.61
N ASP A 172 -21.21 1.39 8.39
CA ASP A 172 -20.21 0.90 7.45
C ASP A 172 -18.79 1.06 8.00
N LEU A 173 -18.51 2.23 8.58
CA LEU A 173 -17.21 2.52 9.20
C LEU A 173 -16.95 1.60 10.40
N GLN A 174 -17.93 1.47 11.29
CA GLN A 174 -17.81 0.64 12.49
C GLN A 174 -17.57 -0.84 12.12
N ARG A 175 -18.34 -1.40 11.17
CA ARG A 175 -18.15 -2.80 10.77
C ARG A 175 -16.82 -3.04 10.07
N ALA A 176 -16.34 -2.08 9.30
CA ALA A 176 -15.00 -2.16 8.71
C ALA A 176 -13.92 -2.24 9.79
N GLU A 177 -14.02 -1.39 10.82
CA GLU A 177 -13.10 -1.39 11.95
C GLU A 177 -13.13 -2.72 12.73
N GLU A 178 -14.32 -3.20 13.08
CA GLU A 178 -14.53 -4.48 13.76
C GLU A 178 -13.93 -5.65 12.97
N GLN A 179 -14.13 -5.67 11.65
CA GLN A 179 -13.56 -6.68 10.77
C GLN A 179 -12.10 -6.41 10.39
N LYS A 180 -11.51 -5.29 10.82
CA LYS A 180 -10.14 -4.85 10.50
C LYS A 180 -9.88 -4.73 9.00
N ILE A 181 -10.86 -4.20 8.27
CA ILE A 181 -10.80 -3.91 6.83
C ILE A 181 -10.55 -2.41 6.67
N ALA A 182 -9.49 -2.06 5.95
CA ALA A 182 -9.19 -0.65 5.70
C ALA A 182 -10.15 -0.07 4.65
N LEU A 183 -10.72 1.09 4.94
CA LEU A 183 -11.55 1.84 3.99
C LEU A 183 -10.77 3.05 3.49
N LEU A 184 -10.71 3.20 2.17
CA LEU A 184 -9.97 4.26 1.48
C LEU A 184 -10.85 4.81 0.36
N ASN A 185 -10.93 6.12 0.20
CA ASN A 185 -11.70 6.74 -0.88
C ASN A 185 -10.80 7.27 -2.01
N GLU A 186 -11.40 7.93 -2.99
CA GLU A 186 -10.70 8.52 -4.12
C GLU A 186 -9.68 9.61 -3.74
N ASN A 187 -9.89 10.31 -2.62
CA ASN A 187 -8.95 11.30 -2.11
C ASN A 187 -7.74 10.62 -1.46
N ASP A 188 -7.96 9.53 -0.71
CA ASP A 188 -6.87 8.71 -0.18
C ASP A 188 -6.03 8.11 -1.33
N LEU A 189 -6.69 7.61 -2.38
CA LEU A 189 -6.02 7.09 -3.57
C LEU A 189 -5.16 8.15 -4.25
N ALA A 190 -5.72 9.34 -4.51
CA ALA A 190 -5.00 10.46 -5.11
C ALA A 190 -3.81 10.89 -4.24
N TYR A 191 -3.96 10.87 -2.91
CA TYR A 191 -2.87 11.15 -1.98
C TYR A 191 -1.69 10.17 -2.15
N TYR A 192 -1.96 8.86 -2.15
CA TYR A 192 -0.90 7.86 -2.29
C TYR A 192 -0.29 7.83 -3.70
N GLU A 193 -1.06 8.12 -4.75
CA GLU A 193 -0.52 8.28 -6.11
C GLU A 193 0.46 9.46 -6.20
N GLN A 194 0.11 10.60 -5.60
CA GLN A 194 1.02 11.75 -5.52
C GLN A 194 2.27 11.41 -4.72
N LEU A 195 2.09 10.75 -3.56
CA LEU A 195 3.21 10.32 -2.72
C LEU A 195 4.15 9.37 -3.48
N ALA A 196 3.60 8.38 -4.18
CA ALA A 196 4.33 7.44 -5.01
C ALA A 196 5.04 8.14 -6.18
N ALA A 197 4.44 9.17 -6.78
CA ALA A 197 5.10 9.95 -7.80
C ALA A 197 6.36 10.65 -7.26
N HIS A 198 6.35 11.12 -6.00
CA HIS A 198 7.47 11.81 -5.38
C HIS A 198 8.55 10.90 -4.80
N LEU A 199 8.15 9.86 -4.07
CA LEU A 199 9.05 8.98 -3.33
C LEU A 199 9.35 7.65 -4.04
N GLY A 200 8.61 7.33 -5.11
CA GLY A 200 8.68 6.03 -5.77
C GLY A 200 8.25 4.90 -4.83
N PRO A 201 8.91 3.72 -4.89
CA PRO A 201 8.58 2.56 -4.07
C PRO A 201 8.61 2.82 -2.56
N ALA A 202 9.38 3.80 -2.09
CA ALA A 202 9.44 4.16 -0.67
C ALA A 202 8.11 4.67 -0.09
N ALA A 203 7.19 5.17 -0.94
CA ALA A 203 5.86 5.59 -0.50
C ALA A 203 5.03 4.46 0.14
N LYS A 204 5.38 3.19 -0.11
CA LYS A 204 4.65 2.04 0.43
C LYS A 204 4.69 1.98 1.94
N TYR A 205 5.75 2.48 2.56
CA TYR A 205 5.88 2.46 4.02
C TYR A 205 4.90 3.41 4.70
N GLN A 206 4.53 4.51 4.02
CA GLN A 206 3.45 5.37 4.49
C GLN A 206 2.10 4.66 4.36
N LEU A 207 1.84 4.01 3.21
CA LEU A 207 0.64 3.19 3.03
C LEU A 207 0.57 2.10 4.11
N PHE A 208 1.66 1.41 4.41
CA PHE A 208 1.70 0.37 5.45
C PHE A 208 1.41 0.92 6.83
N ALA A 209 2.00 2.07 7.20
CA ALA A 209 1.72 2.72 8.48
C ALA A 209 0.22 3.00 8.65
N ASP A 210 -0.46 3.45 7.59
CA ASP A 210 -1.88 3.77 7.63
C ASP A 210 -2.78 2.51 7.62
N LEU A 211 -2.35 1.42 6.99
CA LEU A 211 -3.11 0.17 6.88
C LEU A 211 -2.87 -0.82 8.03
N LEU A 212 -1.78 -0.66 8.77
CA LEU A 212 -1.32 -1.60 9.79
C LEU A 212 -1.10 -0.96 11.17
N PRO A 213 -1.98 -0.05 11.66
CA PRO A 213 -1.75 0.58 12.94
C PRO A 213 -1.72 -0.47 14.07
N GLY A 214 -0.62 -0.51 14.82
CA GLY A 214 -0.43 -1.40 15.96
C GLY A 214 -0.19 -2.87 15.59
N LYS A 215 0.01 -3.22 14.31
CA LYS A 215 0.28 -4.59 13.89
C LYS A 215 1.78 -4.86 13.83
N GLN A 216 2.19 -5.94 14.49
CA GLN A 216 3.57 -6.38 14.41
C GLN A 216 3.91 -6.95 13.04
N ILE A 217 4.94 -6.38 12.41
CA ILE A 217 5.52 -6.88 11.18
C ILE A 217 6.72 -7.77 11.54
N HIS A 218 6.62 -9.06 11.19
CA HIS A 218 7.56 -10.08 11.66
C HIS A 218 8.97 -9.93 11.07
N GLY A 219 9.08 -9.53 9.81
CA GLY A 219 10.38 -9.28 9.16
C GLY A 219 11.12 -8.06 9.70
N LEU A 220 10.48 -7.25 10.55
CA LEU A 220 11.01 -5.97 11.07
C LEU A 220 11.34 -6.01 12.56
N ARG A 221 11.48 -7.19 13.17
CA ARG A 221 12.00 -7.32 14.54
C ARG A 221 13.50 -7.08 14.55
N LEU A 222 13.94 -6.01 15.20
CA LEU A 222 15.33 -5.57 15.16
C LEU A 222 15.89 -5.38 16.57
N ALA A 223 17.17 -5.70 16.71
CA ALA A 223 17.93 -5.53 17.94
C ALA A 223 19.22 -4.76 17.63
N PHE A 224 19.46 -3.68 18.36
CA PHE A 224 20.61 -2.79 18.16
C PHE A 224 21.38 -2.61 19.48
N PRO A 225 22.72 -2.56 19.45
CA PRO A 225 23.47 -1.98 20.55
C PRO A 225 23.03 -0.53 20.77
N ALA A 226 22.72 -0.18 22.01
CA ALA A 226 22.22 1.15 22.35
C ALA A 226 22.69 1.60 23.73
N ILE A 227 22.68 2.91 23.91
CA ILE A 227 22.92 3.59 25.18
C ILE A 227 21.60 4.17 25.67
N GLU A 228 21.13 3.73 26.84
CA GLU A 228 19.96 4.29 27.56
C GLU A 228 20.41 5.47 28.43
N THR A 229 19.76 6.61 28.28
CA THR A 229 19.95 7.80 29.13
C THR A 229 18.61 8.37 29.58
N LYS A 230 18.65 9.25 30.60
CA LYS A 230 17.51 10.04 31.04
C LYS A 230 17.70 11.49 30.61
N MET A 231 16.73 12.03 29.87
CA MET A 231 16.65 13.45 29.52
C MET A 231 15.38 14.02 30.16
N GLY A 232 15.53 14.61 31.34
CA GLY A 232 14.41 15.00 32.20
C GLY A 232 13.52 13.79 32.54
N LYS A 233 12.23 13.87 32.21
CA LYS A 233 11.25 12.80 32.42
C LYS A 233 11.21 11.74 31.30
N HIS A 234 11.99 11.92 30.23
CA HIS A 234 12.01 11.01 29.09
C HIS A 234 13.20 10.04 29.16
N THR A 235 12.94 8.78 28.82
CA THR A 235 14.01 7.81 28.54
C THR A 235 14.40 7.97 27.08
N CYS A 236 15.69 8.15 26.83
CA CYS A 236 16.24 8.32 25.50
C CYS A 236 17.19 7.16 25.19
N PHE A 237 17.22 6.77 23.92
CA PHE A 237 18.14 5.75 23.42
C PHE A 237 18.99 6.33 22.30
N SER A 238 20.31 6.18 22.40
CA SER A 238 21.23 6.46 21.30
C SER A 238 21.69 5.15 20.69
N PHE A 239 21.47 4.99 19.39
CA PHE A 239 21.82 3.79 18.62
C PHE A 239 22.03 4.14 17.16
N SER A 240 22.77 3.30 16.44
CA SER A 240 22.97 3.42 15.00
C SER A 240 22.07 2.45 14.24
N MET A 241 21.46 2.91 13.17
CA MET A 241 20.62 2.11 12.29
C MET A 241 20.79 2.57 10.84
N THR A 242 20.74 1.64 9.89
CA THR A 242 20.80 2.01 8.47
C THR A 242 19.50 2.71 8.05
N PRO A 243 19.55 3.71 7.13
CA PRO A 243 18.35 4.39 6.65
C PRO A 243 17.28 3.46 6.06
N GLU A 244 17.68 2.36 5.41
CA GLU A 244 16.76 1.38 4.84
C GLU A 244 15.83 0.76 5.90
N TYR A 245 16.38 0.38 7.06
CA TYR A 245 15.59 -0.16 8.15
C TYR A 245 14.69 0.90 8.80
N LEU A 246 15.22 2.12 9.03
CA LEU A 246 14.43 3.21 9.59
C LEU A 246 13.18 3.46 8.76
N LEU A 247 13.34 3.48 7.43
CA LEU A 247 12.25 3.72 6.49
C LEU A 247 11.14 2.66 6.57
N LYS A 248 11.46 1.42 6.95
CA LYS A 248 10.49 0.32 7.09
C LYS A 248 9.65 0.40 8.38
N ILE A 249 10.21 0.99 9.44
CA ILE A 249 9.62 0.96 10.80
C ILE A 249 9.19 2.33 11.31
N ALA A 250 9.53 3.41 10.60
CA ALA A 250 9.17 4.76 10.97
C ALA A 250 8.26 5.36 9.91
N TYR A 251 7.25 6.07 10.39
CA TYR A 251 6.38 6.90 9.57
C TYR A 251 6.53 8.35 10.00
N VAL A 252 6.20 9.25 9.08
CA VAL A 252 6.09 10.67 9.42
C VAL A 252 4.65 10.88 9.89
N SER A 253 4.47 11.25 11.16
CA SER A 253 3.13 11.54 11.68
C SER A 253 2.53 12.72 10.92
N HIS A 254 1.49 12.41 10.15
CA HIS A 254 0.62 13.39 9.51
C HIS A 254 -0.66 13.44 10.34
N ARG A 255 -1.03 14.63 10.84
CA ARG A 255 -2.22 14.76 11.69
C ARG A 255 -3.47 14.26 10.94
N ALA A 256 -4.17 13.34 11.59
CA ALA A 256 -5.58 12.95 11.45
C ALA A 256 -6.21 12.98 10.03
N LYS A 257 -6.38 11.79 9.45
CA LYS A 257 -7.57 11.46 8.64
C LYS A 257 -8.81 12.02 9.34
N GLY A 258 -9.54 12.92 8.66
CA GLY A 258 -10.83 13.42 9.17
C GLY A 258 -11.13 14.91 8.99
N LYS A 259 -10.23 15.73 8.45
CA LYS A 259 -10.60 17.09 8.02
C LYS A 259 -10.14 17.32 6.59
N ALA A 260 -11.09 17.62 5.71
CA ALA A 260 -10.85 18.18 4.39
C ALA A 260 -10.19 19.56 4.56
N ARG A 261 -8.87 19.57 4.81
CA ARG A 261 -7.93 20.69 4.83
C ARG A 261 -6.59 20.12 5.33
N ASP A 262 -5.91 19.35 4.49
CA ASP A 262 -4.49 19.03 4.71
C ASP A 262 -3.74 18.65 3.42
N VAL A 263 -4.28 19.05 2.25
CA VAL A 263 -3.45 19.22 1.06
C VAL A 263 -2.44 20.38 1.27
N ASP A 264 -2.73 21.31 2.19
CA ASP A 264 -1.85 22.43 2.53
C ASP A 264 -0.78 22.10 3.59
N THR A 265 -0.94 21.11 4.48
CA THR A 265 0.20 20.60 5.29
C THR A 265 1.20 19.81 4.44
N TYR A 266 0.81 19.48 3.21
CA TYR A 266 1.70 19.04 2.15
C TYR A 266 2.62 20.16 1.61
N GLN A 267 2.59 21.40 2.15
CA GLN A 267 3.59 22.45 1.86
C GLN A 267 5.05 22.05 2.16
N ARG A 268 5.31 20.87 2.74
CA ARG A 268 6.63 20.22 2.79
C ARG A 268 6.77 18.99 1.90
N MET A 269 6.00 18.85 0.81
CA MET A 269 6.26 17.81 -0.20
C MET A 269 7.71 17.84 -0.59
N ILE A 270 8.39 16.72 -0.36
CA ILE A 270 9.73 16.51 -0.83
C ILE A 270 9.68 16.56 -2.36
N LYS A 271 10.09 17.70 -2.93
CA LYS A 271 10.15 17.89 -4.37
C LYS A 271 11.14 16.87 -4.95
N LYS A 272 10.81 16.24 -6.09
CA LYS A 272 11.72 15.28 -6.77
C LYS A 272 13.11 15.88 -7.00
N GLY A 273 13.17 17.17 -7.35
CA GLY A 273 14.44 17.90 -7.49
C GLY A 273 15.26 17.99 -6.20
N ARG A 274 14.61 18.12 -5.04
CA ARG A 274 15.31 18.11 -3.74
C ARG A 274 15.89 16.73 -3.44
N LEU A 275 15.15 15.64 -3.72
CA LEU A 275 15.69 14.28 -3.58
C LEU A 275 16.88 14.04 -4.49
N LYS A 276 16.80 14.51 -5.74
CA LYS A 276 17.92 14.42 -6.69
C LYS A 276 19.17 15.10 -6.13
N ARG A 277 19.04 16.32 -5.60
CA ARG A 277 20.15 17.06 -4.96
C ARG A 277 20.69 16.36 -3.71
N ILE A 278 19.82 15.85 -2.84
CA ILE A 278 20.24 15.10 -1.64
C ILE A 278 21.03 13.85 -2.06
N ARG A 279 20.56 13.14 -3.08
CA ARG A 279 21.26 11.97 -3.62
C ARG A 279 22.62 12.32 -4.21
N GLU A 280 22.73 13.43 -4.95
CA GLU A 280 24.01 13.93 -5.48
C GLU A 280 24.98 14.27 -4.35
N TYR A 281 24.52 15.05 -3.36
CA TYR A 281 25.30 15.39 -2.16
C TYR A 281 25.86 14.15 -1.45
N ILE A 282 25.03 13.12 -1.21
CA ILE A 282 25.48 11.88 -0.57
C ILE A 282 26.48 11.11 -1.45
N ARG A 283 26.28 11.08 -2.78
CA ARG A 283 27.21 10.44 -3.72
C ARG A 283 28.58 11.11 -3.77
N GLU A 284 28.62 12.41 -3.49
CA GLU A 284 29.84 13.21 -3.38
C GLU A 284 30.44 13.18 -1.97
N ASN A 285 30.14 12.14 -1.18
CA ASN A 285 30.58 11.94 0.21
C ASN A 285 30.09 13.00 1.21
N GLY A 286 29.02 13.73 0.87
CA GLY A 286 28.34 14.63 1.78
C GLY A 286 27.68 13.89 2.94
N ILE A 287 27.77 14.46 4.15
CA ILE A 287 27.24 13.86 5.38
C ILE A 287 26.31 14.86 6.06
N PHE A 288 25.15 14.38 6.51
CA PHE A 288 24.30 15.15 7.41
C PHE A 288 24.76 14.89 8.86
N PRO A 289 25.37 15.88 9.55
CA PRO A 289 25.88 15.69 10.90
C PRO A 289 24.76 15.57 11.95
N THR A 290 23.53 15.94 11.58
CA THR A 290 22.39 15.96 12.49
C THR A 290 21.82 14.57 12.70
N ASN A 291 21.70 14.17 13.97
CA ASN A 291 21.02 12.94 14.35
C ASN A 291 19.53 13.00 14.00
N ILE A 292 18.96 11.88 13.60
CA ILE A 292 17.50 11.74 13.44
C ILE A 292 16.90 11.44 14.81
N VAL A 293 15.97 12.29 15.23
CA VAL A 293 15.20 12.08 16.47
C VAL A 293 13.93 11.31 16.13
N VAL A 294 13.75 10.15 16.76
CA VAL A 294 12.57 9.30 16.59
C VAL A 294 11.79 9.26 17.90
N SER A 295 10.48 9.44 17.81
CA SER A 295 9.56 9.23 18.93
C SER A 295 8.93 7.84 18.80
N PHE A 296 8.93 7.09 19.90
CA PHE A 296 8.31 5.76 19.93
C PHE A 296 6.84 5.87 20.37
N GLU A 297 5.95 5.25 19.61
CA GLU A 297 4.55 5.15 19.98
C GLU A 297 4.31 3.92 20.88
N GLY A 298 3.70 4.16 22.05
CA GLY A 298 3.33 3.12 23.01
C GLY A 298 4.51 2.52 23.80
N ARG A 299 4.22 1.98 25.00
CA ARG A 299 5.24 1.35 25.87
C ARG A 299 5.70 -0.03 25.41
N ARG A 300 4.99 -0.67 24.47
CA ARG A 300 5.23 -2.06 24.03
C ARG A 300 6.15 -2.18 22.80
N SER A 301 6.47 -1.06 22.13
CA SER A 301 7.29 -1.01 20.92
C SER A 301 8.79 -1.12 21.20
N VAL A 302 9.20 -0.90 22.46
CA VAL A 302 10.61 -0.84 22.87
C VAL A 302 10.88 -1.75 24.05
N ARG A 303 11.93 -2.58 23.97
CA ARG A 303 12.47 -3.35 25.10
C ARG A 303 13.98 -3.16 25.15
N PHE A 304 14.51 -2.75 26.30
CA PHE A 304 15.94 -2.60 26.50
C PHE A 304 16.47 -3.71 27.40
N GLU A 305 17.38 -4.53 26.88
CA GLU A 305 18.10 -5.56 27.63
C GLU A 305 19.46 -5.01 28.03
N LYS A 306 19.61 -4.67 29.30
CA LYS A 306 20.89 -4.22 29.86
C LYS A 306 21.91 -5.33 29.74
N ARG A 307 23.12 -5.00 29.31
CA ARG A 307 24.28 -5.91 29.47
C ARG A 307 24.94 -5.57 30.81
N GLU A 308 25.46 -6.58 31.49
CA GLU A 308 26.22 -6.36 32.72
C GLU A 308 27.37 -5.39 32.44
N GLN A 309 27.42 -4.30 33.22
CA GLN A 309 28.54 -3.38 33.25
C GLN A 309 29.27 -3.53 34.57
N GLN A 310 30.59 -3.68 34.49
CA GLN A 310 31.49 -3.24 35.55
C GLN A 310 31.57 -1.70 35.47
N GLY A 311 30.76 -0.98 36.26
CA GLY A 311 30.72 0.49 36.26
C GLY A 311 29.56 1.08 37.07
N GLY A 312 29.78 2.23 37.72
CA GLY A 312 28.97 2.79 38.81
C GLY A 312 27.47 3.02 38.53
N ALA A 313 26.68 3.01 39.61
CA ALA A 313 25.21 3.02 39.61
C ALA A 313 24.54 4.26 38.99
N GLU A 314 25.31 5.33 38.74
CA GLU A 314 24.84 6.61 38.19
C GLU A 314 25.48 6.85 36.82
N GLY A 315 24.73 6.64 35.74
CA GLY A 315 25.23 6.88 34.39
C GLY A 315 24.38 6.32 33.27
N ALA A 316 24.79 6.61 32.03
CA ALA A 316 24.24 6.04 30.82
C ALA A 316 24.44 4.52 30.82
N ARG A 317 23.40 3.75 30.48
CA ARG A 317 23.45 2.28 30.55
C ARG A 317 23.63 1.70 29.16
N TYR A 318 24.58 0.79 29.03
CA TYR A 318 24.78 0.04 27.79
C TYR A 318 23.91 -1.22 27.74
N GLY A 319 23.39 -1.53 26.56
CA GLY A 319 22.55 -2.71 26.37
C GLY A 319 22.12 -2.92 24.93
N THR A 320 21.18 -3.83 24.75
CA THR A 320 20.56 -4.15 23.47
C THR A 320 19.13 -3.59 23.45
N LEU A 321 18.86 -2.69 22.52
CA LEU A 321 17.54 -2.14 22.24
C LEU A 321 16.82 -3.00 21.22
N HIS A 322 15.74 -3.63 21.64
CA HIS A 322 14.83 -4.38 20.80
C HIS A 322 13.68 -3.48 20.39
N LEU A 323 13.55 -3.25 19.08
CA LEU A 323 12.45 -2.53 18.48
C LEU A 323 11.46 -3.54 17.89
N ARG A 324 10.19 -3.37 18.25
CA ARG A 324 9.07 -4.07 17.64
C ARG A 324 8.35 -3.06 16.75
N ALA A 325 8.48 -3.22 15.43
CA ALA A 325 7.64 -2.48 14.49
C ALA A 325 6.18 -2.80 14.82
N CYS A 326 5.41 -1.77 15.14
CA CYS A 326 3.98 -1.81 15.46
C CYS A 326 3.26 -0.90 14.49
#